data_AF-A0A9W4JAV8-F1
#
_entry.id   AF-A0A9W4JAV8-F1
#
_cell.length_a   1.000
_cell.length_b   1.000
_cell.length_c   1.000
_cell.angle_alpha   90.00
_cell.angle_beta   90.00
_cell.angle_gamma   90.00
#
_symmetry.space_group_name_H-M   'P 1'
#
loop_
_entity.id
_entity.type
_entity.pdbx_description
1 polymer ?
#
loop_
_entity_poly.entity_id
_entity_poly.type
_entity_poly.pdbx_seq_one_letter_code
_entity_poly.pdbx_strand_id
1 'polypeptide(L)'
;MALSEHRLVRDPTCGVSLGQIWGAMAMFKGSEKRRGRDASRVIPEESDSEAEPSPKRPRVRTERIAPIGFVDSGEMQVGSSSPAADGSQGTSSVEFIDAESHRLLASPEDETLRLVSCVIRHILYFASPQDSADIPAVVEFRDAKTSLSARTPRLKRKIIAIDDGGLCLRLESRGIFEVFKSRVAILEAKRQFQCLENGQPIISDNCFAQMTCEALVAKLADPFQELKSNRVLVINATQHYICFLDFEISDEYLQDFESHAPSSFLHVDSTPWFDLSSRSGREQVVMNLCGIMRRAMK
;
A
#
# COMPACT_ATOMS: atom_id res chain seq x y z
N MET A 1 22.49 -15.64 -7.01
CA MET A 1 22.05 -14.23 -7.05
C MET A 1 21.87 -13.75 -5.63
N ALA A 2 22.86 -13.03 -5.10
CA ALA A 2 22.92 -12.63 -3.69
C ALA A 2 22.66 -11.12 -3.46
N LEU A 3 22.77 -10.32 -4.52
CA LEU A 3 22.61 -8.85 -4.49
C LEU A 3 21.14 -8.43 -4.36
N SER A 4 20.90 -7.27 -3.77
CA SER A 4 19.60 -6.56 -3.72
C SER A 4 19.14 -6.13 -5.12
N GLU A 5 17.82 -5.99 -5.30
CA GLU A 5 17.25 -5.38 -6.51
C GLU A 5 17.81 -3.97 -6.71
N HIS A 6 17.95 -3.21 -5.62
CA HIS A 6 18.57 -1.88 -5.61
C HIS A 6 19.96 -1.88 -6.25
N ARG A 7 20.85 -2.77 -5.81
CA ARG A 7 22.21 -2.86 -6.37
C ARG A 7 22.21 -3.28 -7.83
N LEU A 8 21.37 -4.25 -8.19
CA LEU A 8 21.29 -4.76 -9.56
C LEU A 8 20.79 -3.68 -10.53
N VAL A 9 19.80 -2.89 -10.12
CA VAL A 9 19.26 -1.78 -10.93
C VAL A 9 20.30 -0.67 -11.16
N ARG A 10 21.16 -0.43 -10.18
CA ARG A 10 22.18 0.62 -10.21
C ARG A 10 23.53 0.16 -10.78
N ASP A 11 23.71 -1.13 -11.01
CA ASP A 11 24.92 -1.67 -11.63
C ASP A 11 24.96 -1.26 -13.12
N PRO A 12 26.01 -0.52 -13.56
CA PRO A 12 26.11 -0.05 -14.94
C PRO A 12 26.23 -1.17 -15.98
N THR A 13 26.65 -2.38 -15.57
CA THR A 13 26.74 -3.56 -16.44
C THR A 13 25.40 -4.26 -16.65
N CYS A 14 24.47 -4.05 -15.72
CA CYS A 14 23.15 -4.66 -15.72
C CYS A 14 22.10 -3.70 -16.28
N GLY A 15 22.08 -2.47 -15.78
CA GLY A 15 21.04 -1.48 -16.06
C GLY A 15 19.71 -1.82 -15.39
N VAL A 16 18.76 -0.88 -15.48
CA VAL A 16 17.50 -0.90 -14.72
C VAL A 16 16.66 -2.14 -15.04
N SER A 17 16.36 -2.39 -16.31
CA SER A 17 15.43 -3.46 -16.70
C SER A 17 15.97 -4.85 -16.36
N LEU A 18 17.24 -5.13 -16.66
CA LEU A 18 17.86 -6.41 -16.32
C LEU A 18 18.01 -6.57 -14.81
N GLY A 19 18.24 -5.46 -14.10
CA GLY A 19 18.37 -5.45 -12.64
C GLY A 19 17.06 -5.85 -11.96
N GLN A 20 15.94 -5.34 -12.46
CA GLN A 20 14.60 -5.74 -12.03
C GLN A 20 14.32 -7.21 -12.36
N ILE A 21 14.71 -7.69 -13.55
CA ILE A 21 14.54 -9.11 -13.92
C ILE A 21 15.32 -10.01 -12.96
N TRP A 22 16.58 -9.69 -12.67
CA TRP A 22 17.40 -10.48 -11.75
C TRP A 22 16.93 -10.37 -10.30
N GLY A 23 16.46 -9.20 -9.87
CA GLY A 23 15.80 -8.98 -8.58
C GLY A 23 14.59 -9.90 -8.41
N ALA A 24 13.67 -9.88 -9.39
CA ALA A 24 12.50 -10.75 -9.43
C ALA A 24 12.88 -12.24 -9.50
N MET A 25 13.85 -12.62 -10.35
CA MET A 25 14.29 -14.02 -10.46
C MET A 25 14.92 -14.55 -9.16
N ALA A 26 15.56 -13.68 -8.38
CA ALA A 26 16.10 -14.04 -7.08
C ALA A 26 15.02 -14.40 -6.06
N MET A 27 13.77 -13.97 -6.23
CA MET A 27 12.66 -14.46 -5.41
C MET A 27 12.32 -15.93 -5.70
N PHE A 28 12.56 -16.43 -6.91
CA PHE A 28 12.34 -17.83 -7.28
C PHE A 28 13.53 -18.73 -6.97
N LYS A 29 14.75 -18.24 -7.20
CA LYS A 29 16.00 -19.03 -7.11
C LYS A 29 16.86 -18.72 -5.87
N GLY A 30 16.51 -17.73 -5.07
CA GLY A 30 17.25 -17.31 -3.89
C GLY A 30 16.96 -18.15 -2.63
N SER A 31 17.75 -17.94 -1.58
CA SER A 31 17.59 -18.62 -0.29
C SER A 31 16.31 -18.17 0.44
N GLU A 32 15.80 -19.01 1.34
CA GLU A 32 14.61 -18.67 2.15
C GLU A 32 14.83 -17.39 2.99
N LYS A 33 16.05 -17.15 3.47
CA LYS A 33 16.42 -15.93 4.19
C LYS A 33 16.20 -14.65 3.38
N ARG A 34 16.20 -14.75 2.05
CA ARG A 34 15.88 -13.64 1.14
C ARG A 34 14.38 -13.39 1.05
N ARG A 35 13.55 -14.42 1.21
CA ARG A 35 12.08 -14.28 1.17
C ARG A 35 11.52 -13.74 2.48
N GLY A 36 12.30 -13.78 3.55
CA GLY A 36 11.81 -13.51 4.91
C GLY A 36 11.18 -14.77 5.50
N ARG A 37 11.37 -14.97 6.80
CA ARG A 37 10.77 -16.09 7.54
C ARG A 37 9.42 -15.63 8.05
N ASP A 38 8.41 -15.54 7.18
CA ASP A 38 7.03 -15.47 7.67
C ASP A 38 6.73 -16.84 8.31
N ALA A 39 6.90 -16.91 9.62
CA ALA A 39 6.59 -18.08 10.44
C ALA A 39 5.07 -18.25 10.51
N SER A 40 4.45 -18.57 9.37
CA SER A 40 3.04 -18.97 9.23
C SER A 40 2.81 -19.62 7.85
N ARG A 41 3.70 -20.54 7.45
CA ARG A 41 3.28 -21.64 6.57
C ARG A 41 2.76 -22.78 7.43
N VAL A 42 1.52 -22.65 7.90
CA VAL A 42 0.74 -23.79 8.38
C VAL A 42 -0.40 -23.94 7.40
N ILE A 43 -0.14 -24.70 6.33
CA ILE A 43 -1.19 -25.44 5.63
C ILE A 43 -1.13 -26.84 6.24
N PRO A 44 -2.07 -27.26 7.08
CA PRO A 44 -2.38 -28.67 7.20
C PRO A 44 -3.34 -29.01 6.05
N GLU A 45 -2.98 -30.04 5.29
CA GLU A 45 -3.92 -30.76 4.46
C GLU A 45 -5.08 -31.25 5.34
N GLU A 46 -6.31 -30.83 5.02
CA GLU A 46 -7.54 -31.50 5.43
C GLU A 46 -8.34 -31.66 4.13
N SER A 47 -8.23 -32.81 3.47
CA SER A 47 -9.08 -33.99 3.68
C SER A 47 -10.54 -33.67 3.38
N ASP A 48 -11.00 -34.13 2.22
CA ASP A 48 -12.41 -34.17 1.81
C ASP A 48 -13.30 -34.67 2.95
N SER A 49 -14.25 -33.84 3.39
CA SER A 49 -15.51 -34.26 4.03
C SER A 49 -16.45 -33.06 4.22
N GLU A 50 -17.59 -33.12 3.52
CA GLU A 50 -18.87 -32.48 3.82
C GLU A 50 -18.94 -30.94 3.69
N ALA A 51 -19.36 -30.53 2.49
CA ALA A 51 -19.70 -29.16 2.12
C ALA A 51 -21.06 -28.73 2.69
N GLU A 52 -21.08 -27.58 3.38
CA GLU A 52 -22.28 -26.74 3.57
C GLU A 52 -22.14 -25.48 2.68
N PRO A 53 -23.18 -25.09 1.91
CA PRO A 53 -23.04 -24.20 0.78
C PRO A 53 -22.96 -22.71 1.19
N SER A 54 -21.91 -22.03 0.78
CA SER A 54 -21.87 -20.56 0.76
C SER A 54 -22.98 -19.98 -0.14
N PRO A 55 -23.69 -18.91 0.26
CA PRO A 55 -24.75 -18.33 -0.55
C PRO A 55 -24.18 -17.71 -1.83
N LYS A 56 -24.50 -18.32 -2.97
CA LYS A 56 -24.24 -17.79 -4.31
C LYS A 56 -25.02 -16.49 -4.49
N ARG A 57 -24.31 -15.37 -4.68
CA ARG A 57 -24.93 -14.10 -5.08
C ARG A 57 -25.59 -14.25 -6.47
N PRO A 58 -26.85 -13.84 -6.66
CA PRO A 58 -27.51 -13.92 -7.96
C PRO A 58 -26.88 -12.91 -8.93
N ARG A 59 -26.50 -13.41 -10.10
CA ARG A 59 -25.94 -12.64 -11.20
C ARG A 59 -27.09 -11.92 -11.92
N VAL A 60 -27.35 -10.67 -11.56
CA VAL A 60 -28.34 -9.84 -12.27
C VAL A 60 -27.78 -9.52 -13.66
N ARG A 61 -28.46 -10.04 -14.69
CA ARG A 61 -28.22 -9.77 -16.10
C ARG A 61 -28.96 -8.48 -16.44
N THR A 62 -28.26 -7.35 -16.55
CA THR A 62 -28.86 -6.11 -17.01
C THR A 62 -29.11 -6.20 -18.52
N GLU A 63 -30.38 -6.30 -18.89
CA GLU A 63 -30.83 -6.16 -20.28
C GLU A 63 -30.64 -4.70 -20.73
N ARG A 64 -30.19 -4.54 -21.97
CA ARG A 64 -29.98 -3.23 -22.61
C ARG A 64 -31.33 -2.54 -22.82
N ILE A 65 -31.62 -1.51 -22.03
CA ILE A 65 -32.66 -0.54 -22.35
C ILE A 65 -32.00 0.60 -23.12
N ALA A 66 -32.37 0.75 -24.39
CA ALA A 66 -31.97 1.89 -25.21
C ALA A 66 -32.63 3.18 -24.68
N PRO A 67 -31.91 4.31 -24.51
CA PRO A 67 -32.54 5.57 -24.22
C PRO A 67 -33.25 6.12 -25.46
N ILE A 68 -34.58 6.24 -25.38
CA ILE A 68 -35.39 7.03 -26.30
C ILE A 68 -35.18 8.51 -25.93
N GLY A 69 -34.74 9.34 -26.89
CA GLY A 69 -34.74 10.80 -26.74
C GLY A 69 -33.37 11.50 -26.87
N PHE A 70 -32.47 11.00 -27.72
CA PHE A 70 -31.20 11.70 -28.00
C PHE A 70 -31.45 12.93 -28.90
N VAL A 71 -31.24 14.13 -28.36
CA VAL A 71 -31.13 15.38 -29.13
C VAL A 71 -29.66 15.61 -29.41
N ASP A 72 -29.32 15.66 -30.70
CA ASP A 72 -27.98 15.96 -31.21
C ASP A 72 -27.57 17.39 -30.79
N SER A 73 -26.42 17.53 -30.13
CA SER A 73 -25.89 18.81 -29.63
C SER A 73 -24.60 19.18 -30.37
N GLY A 74 -24.69 19.28 -31.70
CA GLY A 74 -23.62 19.73 -32.58
C GLY A 74 -23.34 21.23 -32.60
N GLU A 75 -23.87 22.03 -31.65
CA GLU A 75 -23.66 23.49 -31.63
C GLU A 75 -23.51 24.07 -30.22
N MET A 76 -22.60 23.55 -29.40
CA MET A 76 -22.21 24.22 -28.16
C MET A 76 -20.80 24.83 -28.29
N GLN A 77 -20.77 26.10 -28.69
CA GLN A 77 -19.59 26.94 -28.72
C GLN A 77 -19.30 27.44 -27.30
N VAL A 78 -18.23 26.94 -26.66
CA VAL A 78 -17.81 27.41 -25.33
C VAL A 78 -16.52 28.22 -25.48
N GLY A 79 -16.66 29.53 -25.27
CA GLY A 79 -15.59 30.51 -25.34
C GLY A 79 -14.56 30.34 -24.23
N SER A 80 -13.30 30.60 -24.59
CA SER A 80 -12.17 30.77 -23.68
C SER A 80 -12.47 31.77 -22.57
N SER A 81 -12.17 31.39 -21.32
CA SER A 81 -11.86 32.32 -20.24
C SER A 81 -11.05 31.59 -19.17
N SER A 82 -9.75 31.86 -19.11
CA SER A 82 -8.93 31.56 -17.94
C SER A 82 -9.22 32.60 -16.85
N PRO A 83 -9.34 32.21 -15.58
CA PRO A 83 -8.98 33.07 -14.46
C PRO A 83 -7.59 32.68 -13.98
N ALA A 84 -6.65 33.62 -14.07
CA ALA A 84 -5.47 33.60 -13.23
C ALA A 84 -5.92 33.84 -11.78
N ALA A 85 -5.58 32.92 -10.88
CA ALA A 85 -5.66 33.15 -9.45
C ALA A 85 -4.27 32.95 -8.85
N ASP A 86 -3.61 34.07 -8.56
CA ASP A 86 -2.57 34.14 -7.54
C ASP A 86 -3.22 33.86 -6.17
N GLY A 87 -2.66 32.93 -5.39
CA GLY A 87 -3.06 32.78 -3.99
C GLY A 87 -2.63 31.49 -3.30
N SER A 88 -1.69 31.65 -2.36
CA SER A 88 -1.39 30.78 -1.21
C SER A 88 -0.57 29.50 -1.44
N GLN A 89 0.64 29.50 -0.87
CA GLN A 89 1.42 28.31 -0.54
C GLN A 89 0.65 27.46 0.49
N GLY A 90 -0.19 26.55 0.01
CA GLY A 90 -0.79 25.48 0.79
C GLY A 90 -0.24 24.14 0.29
N THR A 91 0.14 23.26 1.20
CA THR A 91 0.52 21.87 0.92
C THR A 91 -0.55 21.21 0.03
N SER A 92 -0.15 20.77 -1.17
CA SER A 92 -1.05 20.23 -2.21
C SER A 92 -1.99 19.15 -1.66
N SER A 93 -3.27 19.50 -1.54
CA SER A 93 -4.40 18.60 -1.36
C SER A 93 -5.16 18.49 -2.69
N VAL A 94 -5.85 17.37 -2.92
CA VAL A 94 -6.75 17.23 -4.06
C VAL A 94 -7.95 18.16 -3.84
N GLU A 95 -8.13 19.18 -4.69
CA GLU A 95 -9.16 20.20 -4.48
C GLU A 95 -10.58 19.72 -4.83
N PHE A 96 -10.74 18.90 -5.88
CA PHE A 96 -12.06 18.37 -6.27
C PHE A 96 -11.95 17.17 -7.21
N ILE A 97 -12.77 16.15 -6.99
CA ILE A 97 -12.89 14.95 -7.82
C ILE A 97 -14.32 14.84 -8.33
N ASP A 98 -14.48 14.81 -9.65
CA ASP A 98 -15.74 14.44 -10.28
C ASP A 98 -16.03 12.94 -10.09
N ALA A 99 -17.10 12.64 -9.35
CA ALA A 99 -17.43 11.27 -8.96
C ALA A 99 -17.79 10.37 -10.15
N GLU A 100 -18.40 10.94 -11.20
CA GLU A 100 -18.82 10.18 -12.38
C GLU A 100 -17.62 9.80 -13.25
N SER A 101 -16.77 10.77 -13.60
CA SER A 101 -15.52 10.52 -14.33
C SER A 101 -14.61 9.55 -13.57
N HIS A 102 -14.50 9.70 -12.25
CA HIS A 102 -13.66 8.83 -11.42
C HIS A 102 -14.10 7.35 -11.46
N ARG A 103 -15.42 7.11 -11.44
CA ARG A 103 -15.99 5.77 -11.54
C ARG A 103 -15.85 5.18 -12.94
N LEU A 104 -16.01 6.00 -13.98
CA LEU A 104 -15.86 5.57 -15.37
C LEU A 104 -14.42 5.16 -15.70
N LEU A 105 -13.44 5.84 -15.09
CA LEU A 105 -12.02 5.56 -15.23
C LEU A 105 -11.50 4.46 -14.29
N ALA A 106 -12.38 3.87 -13.45
CA ALA A 106 -11.98 2.83 -12.51
C ALA A 106 -11.46 1.60 -13.25
N SER A 107 -10.14 1.44 -13.24
CA SER A 107 -9.44 0.25 -13.70
C SER A 107 -9.44 -0.83 -12.61
N PRO A 108 -9.08 -2.08 -12.94
CA PRO A 108 -8.84 -3.11 -11.94
C PRO A 108 -7.85 -2.62 -10.87
N GLU A 109 -8.03 -3.08 -9.64
CA GLU A 109 -7.15 -2.73 -8.51
C GLU A 109 -5.68 -3.04 -8.80
N ASP A 110 -5.42 -4.11 -9.55
CA ASP A 110 -4.09 -4.50 -10.00
C ASP A 110 -3.39 -3.42 -10.84
N GLU A 111 -4.12 -2.59 -11.59
CA GLU A 111 -3.54 -1.47 -12.34
C GLU A 111 -3.11 -0.32 -11.41
N THR A 112 -3.85 -0.08 -10.34
CA THR A 112 -3.45 0.86 -9.27
C THR A 112 -2.18 0.34 -8.60
N LEU A 113 -2.16 -0.94 -8.21
CA LEU A 113 -1.00 -1.59 -7.61
C LEU A 113 0.22 -1.52 -8.54
N ARG A 114 0.03 -1.81 -9.83
CA ARG A 114 1.09 -1.72 -10.85
C ARG A 114 1.68 -0.32 -10.92
N LEU A 115 0.86 0.72 -11.10
CA LEU A 115 1.32 2.11 -11.17
C LEU A 115 2.13 2.49 -9.93
N VAL A 116 1.56 2.24 -8.75
CA VAL A 116 2.15 2.62 -7.46
C VAL A 116 3.46 1.86 -7.24
N SER A 117 3.51 0.58 -7.60
CA SER A 117 4.75 -0.20 -7.51
C SER A 117 5.87 0.37 -8.38
N CYS A 118 5.56 0.85 -9.60
CA CYS A 118 6.54 1.49 -10.48
C CYS A 118 7.06 2.81 -9.89
N VAL A 119 6.15 3.65 -9.39
CA VAL A 119 6.50 4.94 -8.77
C VAL A 119 7.35 4.73 -7.53
N ILE A 120 6.92 3.88 -6.60
CA ILE A 120 7.63 3.61 -5.36
C ILE A 120 9.02 3.05 -5.67
N ARG A 121 9.13 2.02 -6.53
CA ARG A 121 10.42 1.46 -6.94
C ARG A 121 11.37 2.50 -7.49
N HIS A 122 10.91 3.35 -8.40
CA HIS A 122 11.73 4.42 -8.96
C HIS A 122 12.29 5.33 -7.86
N ILE A 123 11.45 5.71 -6.90
CA ILE A 123 11.86 6.53 -5.76
C ILE A 123 12.87 5.78 -4.89
N LEU A 124 12.62 4.50 -4.56
CA LEU A 124 13.52 3.68 -3.76
C LEU A 124 14.90 3.54 -4.39
N TYR A 125 15.00 3.42 -5.73
CA TYR A 125 16.28 3.24 -6.40
C TYR A 125 17.11 4.52 -6.52
N PHE A 126 16.44 5.69 -6.66
CA PHE A 126 17.11 6.91 -7.12
C PHE A 126 17.06 8.07 -6.13
N ALA A 127 16.20 8.02 -5.11
CA ALA A 127 16.10 9.09 -4.11
C ALA A 127 16.92 8.80 -2.85
N SER A 128 17.42 9.87 -2.21
CA SER A 128 18.10 9.77 -0.92
C SER A 128 17.15 9.23 0.17
N PRO A 129 17.60 8.41 1.12
CA PRO A 129 18.99 8.15 1.48
C PRO A 129 19.63 6.97 0.72
N GLN A 130 18.96 6.41 -0.29
CA GLN A 130 19.41 5.20 -0.99
C GLN A 130 20.02 5.49 -2.36
N ASP A 131 20.24 6.75 -2.69
CA ASP A 131 20.74 7.25 -3.97
C ASP A 131 22.20 6.86 -4.25
N SER A 132 22.85 6.11 -3.35
CA SER A 132 24.13 5.45 -3.58
C SER A 132 23.93 3.96 -3.90
N ALA A 133 24.78 3.43 -4.80
CA ALA A 133 24.79 2.02 -5.13
C ALA A 133 25.40 1.14 -4.02
N ASP A 134 26.35 1.70 -3.26
CA ASP A 134 27.11 0.97 -2.24
C ASP A 134 26.60 1.28 -0.83
N ILE A 135 25.40 0.81 -0.55
CA ILE A 135 24.78 0.91 0.78
C ILE A 135 24.49 -0.48 1.34
N PRO A 136 24.78 -0.73 2.63
CA PRO A 136 24.57 -2.04 3.25
C PRO A 136 23.13 -2.26 3.71
N ALA A 137 22.31 -1.20 3.75
CA ALA A 137 20.91 -1.24 4.15
C ALA A 137 20.05 -0.65 3.05
N VAL A 138 19.05 -1.41 2.57
CA VAL A 138 18.15 -0.99 1.49
C VAL A 138 16.70 -1.29 1.83
N VAL A 139 15.86 -0.30 1.70
CA VAL A 139 14.41 -0.45 1.64
C VAL A 139 14.04 -0.85 0.21
N GLU A 140 13.38 -1.99 0.09
CA GLU A 140 12.91 -2.53 -1.18
C GLU A 140 11.39 -2.70 -1.16
N PHE A 141 10.81 -2.67 -2.37
CA PHE A 141 9.43 -3.02 -2.57
C PHE A 141 9.22 -4.54 -2.42
N ARG A 142 8.17 -4.93 -1.72
CA ARG A 142 7.71 -6.31 -1.55
C ARG A 142 6.39 -6.49 -2.30
N ASP A 143 6.40 -7.27 -3.37
CA ASP A 143 5.18 -7.57 -4.16
C ASP A 143 4.36 -8.75 -3.61
N ALA A 144 4.90 -9.49 -2.65
CA ALA A 144 4.28 -10.72 -2.20
C ALA A 144 3.03 -10.42 -1.38
N LYS A 145 1.85 -10.78 -1.92
CA LYS A 145 0.61 -10.88 -1.15
C LYS A 145 0.76 -11.99 -0.11
N THR A 146 0.68 -11.63 1.16
CA THR A 146 0.84 -12.58 2.28
C THR A 146 -0.38 -12.56 3.18
N SER A 147 -0.97 -13.72 3.44
CA SER A 147 -1.98 -13.83 4.49
C SER A 147 -1.27 -13.84 5.84
N LEU A 148 -1.63 -12.89 6.68
CA LEU A 148 -1.14 -12.79 8.04
C LEU A 148 -2.22 -13.24 9.00
N SER A 149 -1.79 -13.92 10.05
CA SER A 149 -2.68 -14.26 11.14
C SER A 149 -1.99 -14.09 12.48
N ALA A 150 -2.71 -13.49 13.40
CA ALA A 150 -2.27 -13.31 14.77
C ALA A 150 -3.40 -13.66 15.74
N ARG A 151 -3.05 -13.79 17.02
CA ARG A 151 -4.03 -13.91 18.10
C ARG A 151 -4.03 -12.64 18.93
N THR A 152 -5.22 -12.18 19.30
CA THR A 152 -5.36 -11.07 20.24
C THR A 152 -4.75 -11.41 21.61
N PRO A 153 -4.18 -10.45 22.34
CA PRO A 153 -3.48 -10.75 23.59
C PRO A 153 -4.38 -11.32 24.69
N ARG A 154 -5.63 -10.85 24.79
CA ARG A 154 -6.53 -11.14 25.92
C ARG A 154 -7.37 -12.39 25.71
N LEU A 155 -8.23 -12.41 24.69
CA LEU A 155 -9.16 -13.52 24.43
C LEU A 155 -8.60 -14.55 23.44
N LYS A 156 -7.37 -14.35 22.94
CA LYS A 156 -6.69 -15.26 21.99
C LYS A 156 -7.49 -15.49 20.69
N ARG A 157 -8.35 -14.56 20.31
CA ARG A 157 -9.13 -14.61 19.06
C ARG A 157 -8.20 -14.48 17.87
N LYS A 158 -8.44 -15.29 16.85
CA LYS A 158 -7.66 -15.25 15.61
C LYS A 158 -8.12 -14.06 14.77
N ILE A 159 -7.20 -13.18 14.42
CA ILE A 159 -7.40 -12.15 13.40
C ILE A 159 -6.59 -12.57 12.17
N ILE A 160 -7.16 -12.35 10.99
CA ILE A 160 -6.54 -12.65 9.71
C ILE A 160 -6.67 -11.41 8.83
N ALA A 161 -5.58 -11.05 8.16
CA ALA A 161 -5.54 -9.98 7.18
C ALA A 161 -4.73 -10.43 5.96
N ILE A 162 -4.99 -9.80 4.82
CA ILE A 162 -4.19 -9.98 3.61
C ILE A 162 -3.33 -8.73 3.47
N ASP A 163 -2.02 -8.92 3.47
CA ASP A 163 -1.04 -7.87 3.25
C ASP A 163 -0.70 -7.89 1.75
N ASP A 164 -1.12 -6.85 1.03
CA ASP A 164 -0.99 -6.72 -0.42
C ASP A 164 0.42 -6.37 -0.90
N GLY A 165 1.38 -6.28 0.03
CA GLY A 165 2.76 -5.92 -0.24
C GLY A 165 3.18 -4.69 0.53
N GLY A 166 4.19 -4.00 0.02
CA GLY A 166 4.65 -2.73 0.58
C GLY A 166 6.16 -2.65 0.64
N LEU A 167 6.70 -2.25 1.78
CA LEU A 167 8.13 -1.99 1.94
C LEU A 167 8.76 -2.92 2.97
N CYS A 168 9.96 -3.40 2.66
CA CYS A 168 10.80 -4.17 3.59
C CYS A 168 12.20 -3.57 3.65
N LEU A 169 12.91 -3.75 4.77
CA LEU A 169 14.31 -3.42 4.91
C LEU A 169 15.15 -4.68 4.76
N ARG A 170 16.17 -4.61 3.90
CA ARG A 170 17.19 -5.63 3.76
C ARG A 170 18.53 -5.11 4.23
N LEU A 171 19.29 -5.98 4.89
CA LEU A 171 20.67 -5.73 5.25
C LEU A 171 21.59 -6.68 4.51
N GLU A 172 22.72 -6.17 4.06
CA GLU A 172 23.80 -6.98 3.53
C GLU A 172 24.55 -7.69 4.67
N SER A 173 24.65 -9.01 4.55
CA SER A 173 25.51 -9.83 5.38
C SER A 173 26.29 -10.78 4.47
N ARG A 174 27.63 -10.66 4.48
CA ARG A 174 28.55 -11.50 3.70
C ARG A 174 28.20 -11.56 2.20
N GLY A 175 27.83 -10.42 1.61
CA GLY A 175 27.46 -10.30 0.19
C GLY A 175 26.03 -10.75 -0.15
N ILE A 176 25.21 -11.13 0.85
CA ILE A 176 23.82 -11.54 0.67
C ILE A 176 22.91 -10.51 1.35
N PHE A 177 21.90 -10.03 0.64
CA PHE A 177 20.86 -9.18 1.22
C PHE A 177 19.74 -10.03 1.86
N GLU A 178 19.71 -10.04 3.18
CA GLU A 178 18.69 -10.75 3.98
C GLU A 178 17.62 -9.76 4.47
N VAL A 179 16.37 -10.23 4.61
CA VAL A 179 15.29 -9.39 5.15
C VAL A 179 15.57 -9.16 6.64
N PHE A 180 15.67 -7.90 7.05
CA PHE A 180 15.87 -7.49 8.44
C PHE A 180 14.62 -6.89 9.08
N LYS A 181 13.85 -6.10 8.30
CA LYS A 181 12.48 -5.71 8.67
C LYS A 181 11.54 -6.13 7.55
N SER A 182 10.67 -7.09 7.80
CA SER A 182 9.69 -7.62 6.85
C SER A 182 8.64 -6.57 6.44
N ARG A 183 8.29 -5.67 7.37
CA ARG A 183 7.22 -4.67 7.22
C ARG A 183 7.69 -3.30 7.70
N VAL A 184 8.30 -2.55 6.78
CA VAL A 184 8.59 -1.11 6.96
C VAL A 184 7.33 -0.27 6.73
N ALA A 185 6.54 -0.65 5.73
CA ALA A 185 5.21 -0.11 5.45
C ALA A 185 4.38 -1.17 4.71
N ILE A 186 3.06 -1.13 4.89
CA ILE A 186 2.10 -1.97 4.17
C ILE A 186 1.51 -1.14 3.04
N LEU A 187 1.31 -1.73 1.86
CA LEU A 187 0.61 -1.07 0.76
C LEU A 187 -0.80 -1.63 0.64
N GLU A 188 -1.78 -0.75 0.68
CA GLU A 188 -3.18 -1.06 0.39
C GLU A 188 -3.60 -0.31 -0.89
N ALA A 189 -4.06 -1.04 -1.89
CA ALA A 189 -4.50 -0.45 -3.16
C ALA A 189 -6.01 -0.61 -3.32
N LYS A 190 -6.67 0.43 -3.83
CA LYS A 190 -8.10 0.41 -4.17
C LYS A 190 -8.31 0.79 -5.63
N ARG A 191 -9.27 0.13 -6.27
CA ARG A 191 -9.68 0.44 -7.65
C ARG A 191 -10.24 1.87 -7.85
N GLN A 192 -10.89 2.42 -6.82
CA GLN A 192 -11.55 3.73 -6.87
C GLN A 192 -11.80 4.26 -5.45
N PHE A 193 -12.08 5.55 -5.32
CA PHE A 193 -12.45 6.15 -4.03
C PHE A 193 -13.79 5.57 -3.60
N GLN A 194 -13.82 5.07 -2.37
CA GLN A 194 -15.03 4.46 -1.82
C GLN A 194 -15.99 5.50 -1.24
N CYS A 195 -15.48 6.68 -0.88
CA CYS A 195 -16.25 7.78 -0.35
C CYS A 195 -15.71 9.12 -0.88
N LEU A 196 -16.63 9.99 -1.30
CA LEU A 196 -16.35 11.37 -1.70
C LEU A 196 -17.34 12.26 -0.96
N GLU A 197 -16.84 13.21 -0.17
CA GLU A 197 -17.67 14.20 0.51
C GLU A 197 -17.42 15.57 -0.12
N ASN A 198 -18.46 16.18 -0.68
CA ASN A 198 -18.34 17.47 -1.39
C ASN A 198 -17.25 17.46 -2.48
N GLY A 199 -17.05 16.32 -3.16
CA GLY A 199 -16.01 16.14 -4.17
C GLY A 199 -14.60 15.91 -3.62
N GLN A 200 -14.41 15.90 -2.30
CA GLN A 200 -13.14 15.60 -1.65
C GLN A 200 -13.06 14.10 -1.31
N PRO A 201 -11.95 13.41 -1.63
CA PRO A 201 -11.78 12.01 -1.25
C PRO A 201 -11.57 11.87 0.25
N ILE A 202 -12.41 11.06 0.88
CA ILE A 202 -12.22 10.64 2.27
C ILE A 202 -12.09 9.12 2.35
N ILE A 203 -11.44 8.64 3.40
CA ILE A 203 -11.30 7.21 3.65
C ILE A 203 -12.63 6.73 4.25
N SER A 204 -13.30 5.79 3.57
CA SER A 204 -14.54 5.19 4.09
C SER A 204 -14.27 4.33 5.33
N ASP A 205 -15.28 4.18 6.19
CA ASP A 205 -15.19 3.30 7.37
C ASP A 205 -14.77 1.87 7.01
N ASN A 206 -15.28 1.33 5.91
CA ASN A 206 -14.93 -0.03 5.46
C ASN A 206 -13.46 -0.13 5.03
N CYS A 207 -12.95 0.85 4.29
CA CYS A 207 -11.55 0.89 3.88
C CYS A 207 -10.64 1.07 5.10
N PHE A 208 -11.02 1.98 6.00
CA PHE A 208 -10.29 2.24 7.22
C PHE A 208 -10.25 1.03 8.15
N ALA A 209 -11.38 0.32 8.32
CA ALA A 209 -11.46 -0.90 9.12
C ALA A 209 -10.57 -2.02 8.55
N GLN A 210 -10.47 -2.14 7.22
CA GLN A 210 -9.59 -3.11 6.57
C GLN A 210 -8.11 -2.78 6.87
N MET A 211 -7.67 -1.55 6.60
CA MET A 211 -6.29 -1.12 6.88
C MET A 211 -5.97 -1.22 8.38
N THR A 212 -6.95 -0.95 9.25
CA THR A 212 -6.83 -1.15 10.70
C THR A 212 -6.59 -2.61 11.03
N CYS A 213 -7.35 -3.54 10.45
CA CYS A 213 -7.13 -4.98 10.64
C CYS A 213 -5.73 -5.41 10.18
N GLU A 214 -5.27 -4.94 9.02
CA GLU A 214 -3.93 -5.22 8.50
C GLU A 214 -2.84 -4.70 9.45
N ALA A 215 -2.97 -3.45 9.91
CA ALA A 215 -2.01 -2.83 10.83
C ALA A 215 -1.96 -3.57 12.18
N LEU A 216 -3.11 -3.96 12.73
CA LEU A 216 -3.20 -4.73 13.98
C LEU A 216 -2.57 -6.11 13.82
N VAL A 217 -2.88 -6.83 12.75
CA VAL A 217 -2.30 -8.14 12.51
C VAL A 217 -0.80 -8.03 12.29
N ALA A 218 -0.33 -7.02 11.55
CA ALA A 218 1.11 -6.80 11.35
C ALA A 218 1.83 -6.54 12.68
N LYS A 219 1.24 -5.74 13.59
CA LYS A 219 1.79 -5.50 14.92
C LYS A 219 1.81 -6.76 15.79
N LEU A 220 0.75 -7.57 15.76
CA LEU A 220 0.65 -8.78 16.57
C LEU A 220 1.46 -9.96 16.01
N ALA A 221 1.64 -10.02 14.68
CA ALA A 221 2.40 -11.04 13.98
C ALA A 221 3.87 -10.64 13.74
N ASP A 222 4.40 -9.70 14.54
CA ASP A 222 5.79 -9.26 14.49
C ASP A 222 6.62 -9.98 15.59
N PRO A 223 7.10 -11.22 15.33
CA PRO A 223 7.78 -12.03 16.33
C PRO A 223 9.14 -11.45 16.74
N PHE A 224 9.70 -10.52 15.97
CA PHE A 224 11.03 -9.96 16.20
C PHE A 224 11.00 -8.53 16.74
N GLN A 225 9.80 -7.99 17.04
CA GLN A 225 9.61 -6.61 17.47
C GLN A 225 10.27 -5.61 16.50
N GLU A 226 10.22 -5.88 15.20
CA GLU A 226 10.65 -4.96 14.15
C GLU A 226 9.89 -3.61 14.25
N LEU A 227 8.67 -3.65 14.77
CA LEU A 227 7.75 -2.54 15.06
C LEU A 227 7.85 -2.07 16.52
N LYS A 228 9.06 -2.04 17.09
CA LYS A 228 9.37 -1.48 18.43
C LYS A 228 8.82 -0.07 18.67
N SER A 229 8.56 0.68 17.61
CA SER A 229 8.00 2.03 17.69
C SER A 229 6.49 2.08 17.95
N ASN A 230 5.81 0.95 18.18
CA ASN A 230 4.34 0.88 18.31
C ASN A 230 3.60 1.53 17.13
N ARG A 231 4.25 1.60 15.97
CA ARG A 231 3.77 2.36 14.83
C ARG A 231 3.83 1.53 13.57
N VAL A 232 2.70 1.45 12.86
CA VAL A 232 2.58 0.74 11.59
C VAL A 232 2.20 1.76 10.52
N LEU A 233 3.00 1.80 9.45
CA LEU A 233 2.75 2.68 8.32
C LEU A 233 1.96 1.93 7.25
N VAL A 234 0.90 2.55 6.77
CA VAL A 234 0.13 2.09 5.62
C VAL A 234 0.20 3.14 4.53
N ILE A 235 0.59 2.72 3.32
CA ILE A 235 0.51 3.51 2.10
C ILE A 235 -0.82 3.12 1.47
N ASN A 236 -1.77 4.05 1.37
CA ASN A 236 -3.04 3.80 0.70
C ASN A 236 -3.00 4.45 -0.67
N ALA A 237 -3.29 3.67 -1.70
CA ALA A 237 -3.32 4.15 -3.07
C ALA A 237 -4.66 3.89 -3.72
N THR A 238 -5.13 4.85 -4.50
CA THR A 238 -6.36 4.74 -5.28
C THR A 238 -6.14 5.36 -6.65
N GLN A 239 -6.14 4.54 -7.70
CA GLN A 239 -5.73 4.95 -9.04
C GLN A 239 -4.35 5.65 -9.02
N HIS A 240 -4.30 6.96 -9.32
CA HIS A 240 -3.08 7.77 -9.34
C HIS A 240 -2.94 8.68 -8.10
N TYR A 241 -3.76 8.45 -7.07
CA TYR A 241 -3.69 9.16 -5.80
C TYR A 241 -3.06 8.29 -4.71
N ILE A 242 -2.25 8.89 -3.85
CA ILE A 242 -1.59 8.22 -2.72
C ILE A 242 -1.77 9.05 -1.45
N CYS A 243 -2.06 8.40 -0.32
CA CYS A 243 -1.91 8.98 1.01
C CYS A 243 -1.17 8.00 1.94
N PHE A 244 -0.70 8.52 3.07
CA PHE A 244 0.05 7.76 4.07
C PHE A 244 -0.71 7.82 5.39
N LEU A 245 -0.81 6.68 6.06
CA LEU A 245 -1.38 6.54 7.39
C LEU A 245 -0.32 6.03 8.35
N ASP A 246 -0.26 6.60 9.55
CA ASP A 246 0.60 6.16 10.64
C ASP A 246 -0.27 5.74 11.83
N PHE A 247 -0.36 4.43 12.04
CA PHE A 247 -1.13 3.83 13.11
C PHE A 247 -0.28 3.70 14.36
N GLU A 248 -0.63 4.38 15.44
CA GLU A 248 0.00 4.20 16.75
C GLU A 248 -0.77 3.15 17.56
N ILE A 249 -0.27 1.92 17.52
CA ILE A 249 -0.83 0.74 18.18
C ILE A 249 -0.02 0.48 19.44
N SER A 250 -0.46 1.07 20.55
CA SER A 250 0.16 0.87 21.86
C SER A 250 -0.19 -0.50 22.46
N ASP A 251 0.65 -0.97 23.39
CA ASP A 251 0.38 -2.20 24.11
C ASP A 251 -0.86 -2.05 25.01
N GLU A 252 -1.09 -0.85 25.57
CA GLU A 252 -2.30 -0.53 26.33
C GLU A 252 -3.56 -0.71 25.49
N TYR A 253 -3.56 -0.18 24.26
CA TYR A 253 -4.67 -0.38 23.32
C TYR A 253 -4.91 -1.87 23.06
N LEU A 254 -3.85 -2.65 22.80
CA LEU A 254 -4.00 -4.07 22.50
C LEU A 254 -4.54 -4.91 23.67
N GLN A 255 -4.22 -4.53 24.91
CA GLN A 255 -4.76 -5.19 26.11
C GLN A 255 -6.21 -4.80 26.41
N ASP A 256 -6.58 -3.56 26.10
CA ASP A 256 -7.90 -2.99 26.35
C ASP A 256 -8.90 -3.25 25.21
N PHE A 257 -8.41 -3.53 23.99
CA PHE A 257 -9.20 -3.74 22.77
C PHE A 257 -10.35 -4.76 22.93
N GLU A 258 -10.15 -5.81 23.71
CA GLU A 258 -11.16 -6.85 23.98
C GLU A 258 -11.81 -6.72 25.36
N SER A 259 -11.72 -5.54 25.98
CA SER A 259 -12.38 -5.22 27.23
C SER A 259 -13.89 -5.09 27.04
N HIS A 260 -14.66 -5.31 28.11
CA HIS A 260 -16.10 -5.05 28.10
C HIS A 260 -16.43 -3.56 27.98
N ALA A 261 -15.50 -2.69 28.36
CA ALA A 261 -15.59 -1.25 28.24
C ALA A 261 -14.20 -0.71 27.84
N PRO A 262 -13.83 -0.82 26.54
CA PRO A 262 -12.56 -0.28 26.06
C PRO A 262 -12.55 1.24 26.24
N SER A 263 -11.43 1.74 26.72
CA SER A 263 -11.16 3.15 27.05
C SER A 263 -9.95 3.72 26.29
N SER A 264 -9.09 2.83 25.78
CA SER A 264 -7.92 3.17 24.98
C SER A 264 -8.32 3.36 23.52
N PHE A 265 -7.83 4.44 22.91
CA PHE A 265 -8.09 4.74 21.50
C PHE A 265 -6.91 4.33 20.63
N LEU A 266 -7.22 3.90 19.40
CA LEU A 266 -6.22 3.75 18.35
C LEU A 266 -6.04 5.12 17.69
N HIS A 267 -4.83 5.67 17.79
CA HIS A 267 -4.49 6.93 17.14
C HIS A 267 -3.97 6.67 15.73
N VAL A 268 -4.52 7.39 14.75
CA VAL A 268 -4.11 7.29 13.36
C VAL A 268 -3.95 8.68 12.78
N ASP A 269 -2.73 9.00 12.37
CA ASP A 269 -2.44 10.21 11.61
C ASP A 269 -2.50 9.87 10.11
N SER A 270 -3.05 10.77 9.29
CA SER A 270 -3.04 10.63 7.85
C SER A 270 -2.55 11.89 7.16
N THR A 271 -1.83 11.70 6.05
CA THR A 271 -1.56 12.80 5.12
C THR A 271 -2.80 13.09 4.29
N PRO A 272 -2.89 14.29 3.67
CA PRO A 272 -3.78 14.49 2.54
C PRO A 272 -3.52 13.48 1.42
N TRP A 273 -4.48 13.34 0.52
CA TRP A 273 -4.28 12.65 -0.74
C TRP A 273 -3.37 13.48 -1.66
N PHE A 274 -2.38 12.82 -2.24
CA PHE A 274 -1.45 13.39 -3.21
C PHE A 274 -1.72 12.85 -4.61
N ASP A 275 -1.84 13.74 -5.58
CA ASP A 275 -2.07 13.42 -6.98
C ASP A 275 -0.73 13.24 -7.73
N LEU A 276 -0.46 12.02 -8.23
CA LEU A 276 0.75 11.71 -9.00
C LEU A 276 0.81 12.38 -10.38
N SER A 277 -0.32 12.81 -10.94
CA SER A 277 -0.37 13.59 -12.18
C SER A 277 0.15 15.02 -11.95
N SER A 278 0.00 15.54 -10.73
CA SER A 278 0.49 16.86 -10.33
C SER A 278 1.97 16.81 -9.92
N ARG A 279 2.73 17.88 -10.22
CA ARG A 279 4.13 17.99 -9.77
C ARG A 279 4.22 18.02 -8.24
N SER A 280 3.36 18.82 -7.59
CA SER A 280 3.40 18.97 -6.14
C SER A 280 3.07 17.66 -5.42
N GLY A 281 2.06 16.91 -5.89
CA GLY A 281 1.75 15.60 -5.34
C GLY A 281 2.91 14.60 -5.50
N ARG A 282 3.59 14.58 -6.65
CA ARG A 282 4.82 13.78 -6.83
C ARG A 282 5.93 14.16 -5.84
N GLU A 283 6.17 15.46 -5.64
CA GLU A 283 7.16 15.94 -4.68
C GLU A 283 6.82 15.51 -3.24
N GLN A 284 5.55 15.60 -2.84
CA GLN A 284 5.09 15.14 -1.52
C GLN A 284 5.24 13.62 -1.33
N VAL A 285 4.91 12.82 -2.35
CA VAL A 285 5.10 11.36 -2.32
C VAL A 285 6.58 11.01 -2.18
N VAL A 286 7.47 11.67 -2.92
CA VAL A 286 8.92 11.50 -2.78
C VAL A 286 9.37 11.85 -1.36
N MET A 287 8.96 13.00 -0.82
CA MET A 287 9.36 13.41 0.53
C MET A 287 8.92 12.41 1.61
N ASN A 288 7.68 11.92 1.55
CA ASN A 288 7.16 10.93 2.50
C ASN A 288 7.93 9.61 2.40
N LEU A 289 8.14 9.06 1.19
CA LEU A 289 8.92 7.85 0.99
C LEU A 289 10.37 8.01 1.46
N CYS A 290 11.01 9.15 1.19
CA CYS A 290 12.34 9.46 1.74
C CYS A 290 12.35 9.51 3.27
N GLY A 291 11.28 10.04 3.88
CA GLY A 291 11.08 9.98 5.34
C GLY A 291 11.01 8.55 5.86
N ILE A 292 10.24 7.69 5.19
CA ILE A 292 10.11 6.27 5.52
C ILE A 292 11.45 5.56 5.42
N MET A 293 12.21 5.79 4.33
CA MET A 293 13.54 5.21 4.14
C MET A 293 14.49 5.60 5.28
N ARG A 294 14.56 6.89 5.63
CA ARG A 294 15.39 7.36 6.74
C ARG A 294 14.96 6.78 8.08
N ARG A 295 13.66 6.63 8.33
CA ARG A 295 13.13 6.01 9.56
C ARG A 295 13.48 4.53 9.63
N ALA A 296 13.39 3.81 8.52
CA ALA A 296 13.66 2.38 8.46
C ALA A 296 15.12 2.05 8.75
N MET A 297 16.05 2.89 8.27
CA MET A 297 17.51 2.68 8.40
C MET A 297 18.10 3.10 9.74
N LYS A 298 17.32 3.73 10.61
CA LYS A 298 17.70 3.96 12.01
C LYS A 298 17.44 2.71 12.85
#